data_AF-A0A2T9KAB5-F1
#
_entry.id   AF-A0A2T9KAB5-F1
#
_cell.length_a   1.000
_cell.length_b   1.000
_cell.length_c   1.000
_cell.angle_alpha   90.00
_cell.angle_beta   90.00
_cell.angle_gamma   90.00
#
_symmetry.space_group_name_H-M   'P 1'
#
loop_
_entity.id
_entity.type
_entity.pdbx_description
1 polymer ?
#
loop_
_entity_poly.entity_id
_entity_poly.type
_entity_poly.pdbx_seq_one_letter_code
_entity_poly.pdbx_strand_id
1 'polypeptide(L)'
;MTDPDWIDAALVSARPQAMAALLRYFRDLDTAEEAYQDACLRALKSWPEKGPPRDPTAWLILVGRNSGVDAGRKRSRQTALPSDDVLTDLAAGLDDAETALAERLDGADYRDDILRLLFVCCHPDLPATQQIGLALRIVSGLSVRQIARAFLVGESAMEQRITRAKARVAKGDTPFEAPSPTERAERLLTVMAMVYLVFNEGYSAGGVEAGARRPLCHEALRLSRLLLRLFPAEPEVMGLTALMLLQHARSPARLDADGLIVLLEDQDRGRWDKAMIAEGLAMIDKAMRHRQPGPYQVQAAIAALHARAERQQDTDWTQIDQLYAALERMTPSPVVSLNRAVAVSKVAGPQAALEMIAPLEERLAGYFHFHGLKGALNLQLGRDDVAREAFQQAIALAGGAAEAAHIRQHLDRLQADGQKNRNAVSEG
;
A
#
# COMPACT_ATOMS: atom_id res chain seq x y z
N MET A 1 29.85 3.35 -10.48
CA MET A 1 29.07 4.15 -9.52
C MET A 1 27.65 3.67 -9.58
N THR A 2 27.22 2.95 -8.55
CA THR A 2 25.83 2.51 -8.41
C THR A 2 24.95 3.73 -8.17
N ASP A 3 23.85 3.85 -8.90
CA ASP A 3 22.89 4.96 -8.79
C ASP A 3 22.32 5.04 -7.36
N PRO A 4 22.39 6.18 -6.66
CA PRO A 4 21.77 6.37 -5.35
C PRO A 4 20.28 5.95 -5.30
N ASP A 5 19.55 6.20 -6.39
CA ASP A 5 18.12 5.86 -6.50
C ASP A 5 17.91 4.34 -6.56
N TRP A 6 18.85 3.61 -7.17
CA TRP A 6 18.83 2.16 -7.18
C TRP A 6 19.12 1.59 -5.79
N ILE A 7 20.07 2.17 -5.04
CA ILE A 7 20.40 1.70 -3.69
C ILE A 7 19.19 1.89 -2.77
N ASP A 8 18.55 3.06 -2.81
CA ASP A 8 17.34 3.32 -2.03
C ASP A 8 16.23 2.32 -2.36
N ALA A 9 15.95 2.10 -3.66
CA ALA A 9 14.95 1.11 -4.10
C ALA A 9 15.27 -0.31 -3.61
N ALA A 10 16.55 -0.72 -3.66
CA ALA A 10 16.99 -2.03 -3.19
C ALA A 10 16.80 -2.17 -1.66
N LEU A 11 17.16 -1.16 -0.88
CA LEU A 11 16.95 -1.16 0.58
C LEU A 11 15.46 -1.16 0.94
N VAL A 12 14.63 -0.35 0.28
CA VAL A 12 13.18 -0.31 0.50
C VAL A 12 12.55 -1.66 0.17
N SER A 13 12.95 -2.28 -0.94
CA SER A 13 12.43 -3.59 -1.36
C SER A 13 12.88 -4.74 -0.45
N ALA A 14 14.08 -4.66 0.14
CA ALA A 14 14.63 -5.71 0.99
C ALA A 14 14.13 -5.65 2.45
N ARG A 15 13.70 -4.46 2.91
CA ARG A 15 13.28 -4.23 4.30
C ARG A 15 12.26 -5.23 4.85
N PRO A 16 11.11 -5.50 4.18
CA PRO A 16 10.07 -6.38 4.73
C PRO A 16 10.67 -7.73 5.12
N GLN A 17 11.49 -8.24 4.21
CA GLN A 17 12.19 -9.49 4.32
C GLN A 17 13.21 -9.39 5.46
N ALA A 18 14.20 -8.50 5.37
CA ALA A 18 15.30 -8.45 6.32
C ALA A 18 14.83 -8.26 7.77
N MET A 19 13.81 -7.42 7.99
CA MET A 19 13.18 -7.23 9.29
C MET A 19 12.59 -8.53 9.86
N ALA A 20 11.93 -9.35 9.03
CA ALA A 20 11.33 -10.60 9.49
C ALA A 20 12.39 -11.64 9.93
N ALA A 21 13.49 -11.77 9.18
CA ALA A 21 14.61 -12.65 9.57
C ALA A 21 15.29 -12.19 10.86
N LEU A 22 15.63 -10.90 10.94
CA LEU A 22 16.30 -10.34 12.11
C LEU A 22 15.41 -10.44 13.34
N LEU A 23 14.12 -10.21 13.20
CA LEU A 23 13.16 -10.35 14.29
C LEU A 23 12.98 -11.80 14.75
N ARG A 24 13.00 -12.77 13.83
CA ARG A 24 13.02 -14.20 14.19
C ARG A 24 14.26 -14.56 15.00
N TYR A 25 15.40 -13.97 14.65
CA TYR A 25 16.68 -14.21 15.32
C TYR A 25 16.75 -13.56 16.71
N PHE A 26 16.49 -12.26 16.80
CA PHE A 26 16.62 -11.50 18.04
C PHE A 26 15.42 -11.63 18.97
N ARG A 27 14.24 -11.97 18.43
CA ARG A 27 12.95 -12.01 19.16
C ARG A 27 12.61 -10.69 19.86
N ASP A 28 13.22 -9.60 19.41
CA ASP A 28 13.00 -8.25 19.90
C ASP A 28 12.97 -7.30 18.69
N LEU A 29 11.92 -6.49 18.64
CA LEU A 29 11.63 -5.66 17.48
C LEU A 29 12.58 -4.47 17.36
N ASP A 30 12.93 -3.85 18.49
CA ASP A 30 13.81 -2.70 18.48
C ASP A 30 15.24 -3.13 18.12
N THR A 31 15.71 -4.25 18.67
CA THR A 31 17.00 -4.86 18.29
C THR A 31 17.04 -5.23 16.80
N ALA A 32 15.95 -5.80 16.26
CA ALA A 32 15.89 -6.13 14.84
C ALA A 32 15.89 -4.88 13.94
N GLU A 33 15.21 -3.81 14.35
CA GLU A 33 15.19 -2.56 13.59
C GLU A 33 16.55 -1.84 13.64
N GLU A 34 17.17 -1.77 14.81
CA GLU A 34 18.54 -1.23 14.97
C GLU A 34 19.53 -2.00 14.09
N ALA A 35 19.51 -3.33 14.15
CA ALA A 35 20.33 -4.20 13.33
C ALA A 35 20.15 -3.96 11.83
N TYR A 36 18.90 -3.81 11.39
CA TYR A 36 18.59 -3.51 9.99
C TYR A 36 19.11 -2.13 9.56
N GLN A 37 18.88 -1.10 10.39
CA GLN A 37 19.33 0.26 10.10
C GLN A 37 20.86 0.33 10.00
N ASP A 38 21.59 -0.35 10.89
CA ASP A 38 23.05 -0.48 10.81
C ASP A 38 23.50 -1.15 9.52
N ALA A 39 22.79 -2.20 9.08
CA ALA A 39 23.09 -2.87 7.82
C ALA A 39 22.89 -1.92 6.62
N CYS A 40 21.80 -1.15 6.60
CA CYS A 40 21.56 -0.12 5.58
C CYS A 40 22.66 0.95 5.57
N LEU A 41 23.11 1.42 6.74
CA LEU A 41 24.20 2.40 6.83
C LEU A 41 25.52 1.84 6.26
N ARG A 42 25.78 0.55 6.47
CA ARG A 42 26.95 -0.13 5.88
C ARG A 42 26.80 -0.35 4.37
N ALA A 43 25.59 -0.63 3.89
CA ALA A 43 25.28 -0.74 2.46
C ALA A 43 25.52 0.61 1.75
N LEU A 44 24.97 1.70 2.29
CA LEU A 44 25.13 3.06 1.76
C LEU A 44 26.60 3.51 1.67
N LYS A 45 27.46 3.01 2.56
CA LYS A 45 28.90 3.27 2.51
C LYS A 45 29.62 2.36 1.51
N SER A 46 29.29 1.08 1.46
CA SER A 46 30.09 0.08 0.75
C SER A 46 29.67 -0.18 -0.70
N TRP A 47 28.37 -0.14 -1.02
CA TRP A 47 27.87 -0.46 -2.35
C TRP A 47 28.21 0.57 -3.44
N PRO A 48 28.33 1.88 -3.17
CA PRO A 48 28.78 2.84 -4.18
C PRO A 48 30.20 2.57 -4.68
N GLU A 49 31.07 2.08 -3.79
CA GLU A 49 32.49 1.81 -4.08
C GLU A 49 32.72 0.40 -4.63
N LYS A 50 32.13 -0.62 -4.00
CA LYS A 50 32.39 -2.04 -4.31
C LYS A 50 31.37 -2.66 -5.26
N GLY A 51 30.31 -1.92 -5.57
CA GLY A 51 29.12 -2.46 -6.22
C GLY A 51 28.22 -3.18 -5.19
N PRO A 52 26.91 -3.32 -5.52
CA PRO A 52 26.00 -4.06 -4.66
C PRO A 52 26.24 -5.58 -4.75
N PRO A 53 25.89 -6.33 -3.69
CA PRO A 53 25.94 -7.79 -3.70
C PRO A 53 24.91 -8.36 -4.68
N ARG A 54 25.08 -9.64 -5.02
CA ARG A 54 24.16 -10.37 -5.92
C ARG A 54 22.76 -10.49 -5.32
N ASP A 55 22.66 -10.66 -4.00
CA ASP A 55 21.41 -10.61 -3.24
C ASP A 55 21.51 -9.55 -2.12
N PRO A 56 21.01 -8.32 -2.38
CA PRO A 56 20.94 -7.26 -1.37
C PRO A 56 20.21 -7.66 -0.09
N THR A 57 19.19 -8.52 -0.17
CA THR A 57 18.39 -8.92 0.98
C THR A 57 19.17 -9.85 1.90
N ALA A 58 19.79 -10.90 1.33
CA ALA A 58 20.61 -11.84 2.09
C ALA A 58 21.77 -11.13 2.79
N TRP A 59 22.41 -10.20 2.08
CA TRP A 59 23.49 -9.37 2.64
C TRP A 59 23.02 -8.53 3.83
N LEU A 60 21.87 -7.85 3.73
CA LEU A 60 21.32 -7.03 4.81
C LEU A 60 20.97 -7.87 6.05
N ILE A 61 20.44 -9.09 5.87
CA ILE A 61 20.17 -10.02 6.98
C ILE A 61 21.47 -10.39 7.68
N LEU A 62 22.48 -10.81 6.91
CA LEU A 62 23.76 -11.27 7.46
C LEU A 62 24.46 -10.14 8.23
N VAL A 63 24.58 -8.98 7.60
CA VAL A 63 25.22 -7.80 8.19
C VAL A 63 24.44 -7.29 9.39
N GLY A 64 23.10 -7.25 9.30
CA GLY A 64 22.26 -6.87 10.42
C GLY A 64 22.39 -7.82 11.60
N ARG A 65 22.38 -9.13 11.36
CA ARG A 65 22.56 -10.15 12.40
C ARG A 65 23.88 -9.95 13.13
N ASN A 66 24.96 -9.74 12.38
CA ASN A 66 26.29 -9.54 12.97
C ASN A 66 26.33 -8.22 13.77
N SER A 67 25.82 -7.12 13.22
CA SER A 67 25.76 -5.82 13.92
C SER A 67 24.95 -5.90 15.21
N GLY A 68 23.79 -6.57 15.18
CA GLY A 68 22.93 -6.72 16.36
C GLY A 68 23.56 -7.60 17.45
N VAL A 69 24.27 -8.68 17.06
CA VAL A 69 25.05 -9.50 18.02
C VAL A 69 26.17 -8.67 18.65
N ASP A 70 26.89 -7.88 17.87
CA ASP A 70 27.98 -7.04 18.37
C ASP A 70 27.48 -5.90 19.27
N ALA A 71 26.34 -5.30 18.94
CA ALA A 71 25.67 -4.31 19.79
C ALA A 71 25.17 -4.93 21.11
N GLY A 72 24.62 -6.15 21.06
CA GLY A 72 24.25 -6.93 22.23
C GLY A 72 25.44 -7.26 23.12
N ARG A 73 26.56 -7.66 22.51
CA ARG A 73 27.85 -7.89 23.21
C ARG A 73 28.40 -6.60 23.81
N LYS A 74 28.28 -5.45 23.14
CA LYS A 74 28.73 -4.16 23.68
C LYS A 74 27.88 -3.70 24.86
N ARG A 75 26.55 -3.91 24.81
CA ARG A 75 25.62 -3.71 25.94
C ARG A 75 25.93 -4.67 27.09
N SER A 76 26.25 -5.94 26.80
CA SER A 76 26.63 -6.90 27.84
C SER A 76 28.01 -6.60 28.44
N ARG A 77 28.98 -6.09 27.65
CA ARG A 77 30.33 -5.66 28.10
C ARG A 77 30.33 -4.42 29.00
N GLN A 78 29.23 -3.65 29.04
CA GLN A 78 29.03 -2.59 30.04
C GLN A 78 28.65 -3.17 31.43
N THR A 79 28.50 -4.50 31.54
CA THR A 79 28.54 -5.30 32.76
C THR A 79 29.75 -6.27 32.62
N ALA A 80 30.55 -6.49 33.67
CA ALA A 80 31.96 -6.94 33.54
C ALA A 80 32.23 -8.31 32.81
N LEU A 81 33.46 -8.44 32.26
CA LEU A 81 34.00 -9.34 31.20
C LEU A 81 34.91 -10.50 31.71
N PRO A 82 35.31 -11.54 30.90
CA PRO A 82 36.40 -11.51 29.84
C PRO A 82 36.13 -12.39 28.58
N SER A 83 36.91 -12.50 27.48
CA SER A 83 38.03 -11.80 26.81
C SER A 83 37.98 -12.08 25.27
N ASP A 84 38.65 -11.25 24.45
CA ASP A 84 38.64 -11.18 22.98
C ASP A 84 39.40 -12.31 22.23
N ASP A 85 38.87 -12.71 21.05
CA ASP A 85 39.66 -13.35 19.96
C ASP A 85 38.96 -13.47 18.58
N VAL A 86 37.95 -12.64 18.22
CA VAL A 86 37.09 -12.92 17.03
C VAL A 86 37.08 -11.82 15.94
N LEU A 87 37.98 -10.83 15.98
CA LEU A 87 37.89 -9.69 15.04
C LEU A 87 38.62 -9.86 13.69
N THR A 88 39.33 -10.96 13.44
CA THR A 88 40.21 -11.08 12.27
C THR A 88 39.60 -11.84 11.06
N ASP A 89 38.44 -12.49 11.22
CA ASP A 89 37.83 -13.31 10.14
C ASP A 89 36.73 -12.61 9.31
N LEU A 90 36.37 -11.37 9.65
CA LEU A 90 35.20 -10.66 9.08
C LEU A 90 35.33 -10.21 7.61
N ALA A 91 36.48 -10.43 6.96
CA ALA A 91 36.71 -10.07 5.56
C ALA A 91 36.99 -11.26 4.64
N ALA A 92 37.24 -12.47 5.17
CA ALA A 92 37.76 -13.60 4.39
C ALA A 92 36.73 -14.71 4.07
N GLY A 93 35.52 -14.67 4.64
CA GLY A 93 34.54 -15.76 4.52
C GLY A 93 33.12 -15.33 4.13
N LEU A 94 32.96 -14.18 3.46
CA LEU A 94 31.63 -13.67 3.08
C LEU A 94 30.95 -14.55 2.02
N ASP A 95 31.68 -15.08 1.02
CA ASP A 95 31.09 -15.85 -0.08
C ASP A 95 30.54 -17.23 0.34
N ASP A 96 31.26 -17.95 1.21
CA ASP A 96 30.83 -19.29 1.69
C ASP A 96 29.69 -19.21 2.73
N ALA A 97 29.69 -18.18 3.57
CA ALA A 97 28.60 -17.93 4.53
C ALA A 97 27.34 -17.38 3.86
N GLU A 98 27.48 -16.60 2.79
CA GLU A 98 26.38 -16.09 1.97
C GLU A 98 25.68 -17.24 1.23
N THR A 99 26.43 -18.21 0.70
CA THR A 99 25.87 -19.40 0.03
C THR A 99 25.13 -20.31 1.00
N ALA A 100 25.71 -20.63 2.17
CA ALA A 100 25.06 -21.48 3.18
C ALA A 100 23.86 -20.80 3.87
N LEU A 101 23.85 -19.45 3.98
CA LEU A 101 22.69 -18.70 4.45
C LEU A 101 21.61 -18.62 3.35
N ALA A 102 21.97 -18.43 2.09
CA ALA A 102 21.06 -18.44 0.94
C ALA A 102 20.36 -19.80 0.76
N GLU A 103 21.08 -20.91 0.97
CA GLU A 103 20.52 -22.27 0.94
C GLU A 103 19.59 -22.57 2.13
N ARG A 104 19.87 -22.01 3.32
CA ARG A 104 18.97 -22.09 4.49
C ARG A 104 17.81 -21.09 4.43
N LEU A 105 17.91 -20.08 3.58
CA LEU A 105 16.90 -19.07 3.26
C LEU A 105 16.05 -19.49 2.05
N ASP A 106 15.95 -20.79 1.78
CA ASP A 106 15.14 -21.30 0.69
C ASP A 106 13.74 -20.67 0.73
N GLY A 107 13.27 -20.20 -0.42
CA GLY A 107 12.24 -19.16 -0.53
C GLY A 107 10.83 -19.54 -0.05
N ALA A 108 10.63 -20.62 0.69
CA ALA A 108 9.35 -20.96 1.31
C ALA A 108 9.32 -20.53 2.79
N ASP A 109 10.31 -20.94 3.58
CA ASP A 109 10.34 -20.75 5.04
C ASP A 109 10.44 -19.27 5.45
N TYR A 110 11.17 -18.46 4.68
CA TYR A 110 11.36 -17.04 4.96
C TYR A 110 10.21 -16.15 4.45
N ARG A 111 9.52 -16.56 3.40
CA ARG A 111 8.35 -15.81 2.90
C ARG A 111 7.18 -15.91 3.87
N ASP A 112 7.12 -17.00 4.63
CA ASP A 112 6.21 -17.19 5.75
C ASP A 112 6.54 -16.27 6.94
N ASP A 113 7.79 -15.84 7.13
CA ASP A 113 8.20 -15.01 8.27
C ASP A 113 7.60 -13.59 8.24
N ILE A 114 7.41 -12.97 7.06
CA ILE A 114 6.71 -11.66 6.96
C ILE A 114 5.24 -11.81 7.32
N LEU A 115 4.59 -12.84 6.78
CA LEU A 115 3.18 -13.07 7.06
C LEU A 115 2.99 -13.41 8.55
N ARG A 116 3.89 -14.20 9.12
CA ARG A 116 3.97 -14.48 10.56
C ARG A 116 4.12 -13.20 11.37
N LEU A 117 4.99 -12.28 10.95
CA LEU A 117 5.15 -10.97 11.58
C LEU A 117 3.86 -10.15 11.54
N LEU A 118 3.14 -10.12 10.41
CA LEU A 118 1.84 -9.45 10.34
C LEU A 118 0.85 -10.04 11.38
N PHE A 119 0.77 -11.37 11.49
CA PHE A 119 -0.07 -12.03 12.49
C PHE A 119 0.35 -11.74 13.94
N VAL A 120 1.64 -11.55 14.20
CA VAL A 120 2.15 -11.15 15.52
C VAL A 120 1.82 -9.68 15.81
N CYS A 121 1.97 -8.78 14.84
CA CYS A 121 1.60 -7.37 14.98
C CYS A 121 0.08 -7.17 15.21
N CYS A 122 -0.76 -8.11 14.76
CA CYS A 122 -2.21 -8.14 15.02
C CYS A 122 -2.60 -8.67 16.41
N HIS A 123 -1.77 -8.51 17.44
CA HIS A 123 -2.06 -9.02 18.78
C HIS A 123 -3.32 -8.36 19.38
N PRO A 124 -4.28 -9.13 19.94
CA PRO A 124 -5.58 -8.59 20.40
C PRO A 124 -5.47 -7.48 21.45
N ASP A 125 -4.42 -7.49 22.28
CA ASP A 125 -4.14 -6.45 23.27
C ASP A 125 -3.74 -5.08 22.68
N LEU A 126 -3.55 -4.99 21.35
CA LEU A 126 -3.26 -3.75 20.65
C LEU A 126 -4.52 -3.22 19.95
N PRO A 127 -4.87 -1.94 20.10
CA PRO A 127 -5.90 -1.32 19.27
C PRO A 127 -5.56 -1.45 17.78
N ALA A 128 -6.55 -1.69 16.91
CA ALA A 128 -6.35 -1.93 15.47
C ALA A 128 -5.50 -0.84 14.77
N THR A 129 -5.66 0.43 15.18
CA THR A 129 -4.86 1.55 14.65
C THR A 129 -3.38 1.46 15.01
N GLN A 130 -3.04 0.87 16.16
CA GLN A 130 -1.66 0.62 16.58
C GLN A 130 -1.07 -0.60 15.87
N GLN A 131 -1.88 -1.67 15.71
CA GLN A 131 -1.47 -2.87 14.97
C GLN A 131 -1.05 -2.50 13.54
N ILE A 132 -1.90 -1.76 12.83
CA ILE A 132 -1.68 -1.40 11.42
C ILE A 132 -0.51 -0.42 11.28
N GLY A 133 -0.41 0.59 12.15
CA GLY A 133 0.73 1.51 12.14
C GLY A 133 2.07 0.80 12.40
N LEU A 134 2.09 -0.17 13.30
CA LEU A 134 3.25 -0.99 13.60
C LEU A 134 3.63 -1.87 12.40
N ALA A 135 2.67 -2.58 11.82
CA ALA A 135 2.90 -3.42 10.64
C ALA A 135 3.42 -2.60 9.44
N LEU A 136 2.82 -1.45 9.14
CA LEU A 136 3.26 -0.57 8.05
C LEU A 136 4.68 -0.03 8.25
N ARG A 137 5.06 0.29 9.49
CA ARG A 137 6.39 0.79 9.81
C ARG A 137 7.47 -0.29 9.67
N ILE A 138 7.17 -1.48 10.16
CA ILE A 138 8.14 -2.58 10.20
C ILE A 138 8.23 -3.27 8.85
N VAL A 139 7.09 -3.67 8.29
CA VAL A 139 7.01 -4.46 7.07
C VAL A 139 7.22 -3.58 5.86
N SER A 140 6.56 -2.43 5.76
CA SER A 140 6.61 -1.60 4.54
C SER A 140 7.63 -0.46 4.58
N GLY A 141 8.27 -0.24 5.73
CA GLY A 141 9.27 0.83 5.90
C GLY A 141 8.73 2.24 5.84
N LEU A 142 7.40 2.41 5.86
CA LEU A 142 6.77 3.72 5.77
C LEU A 142 7.25 4.63 6.91
N SER A 143 7.43 5.90 6.59
CA SER A 143 7.73 6.93 7.59
C SER A 143 6.52 7.18 8.49
N VAL A 144 6.76 7.66 9.70
CA VAL A 144 5.69 8.06 10.63
C VAL A 144 4.74 9.07 9.97
N ARG A 145 5.28 10.00 9.17
CA ARG A 145 4.52 10.97 8.38
C ARG A 145 3.56 10.32 7.40
N GLN A 146 4.04 9.37 6.60
CA GLN A 146 3.19 8.65 5.63
C GLN A 146 2.08 7.88 6.34
N ILE A 147 2.39 7.19 7.43
CA ILE A 147 1.40 6.45 8.23
C ILE A 147 0.39 7.42 8.86
N ALA A 148 0.82 8.55 9.42
CA ALA A 148 -0.06 9.54 10.03
C ALA A 148 -1.10 10.10 9.03
N ARG A 149 -0.67 10.39 7.80
CA ARG A 149 -1.55 10.82 6.71
C ARG A 149 -2.58 9.76 6.34
N ALA A 150 -2.17 8.49 6.22
CA ALA A 150 -3.08 7.39 5.91
C ALA A 150 -4.19 7.20 6.98
N PHE A 151 -3.89 7.53 8.23
CA PHE A 151 -4.83 7.45 9.35
C PHE A 151 -5.57 8.76 9.67
N LEU A 152 -5.30 9.83 8.93
CA LEU A 152 -5.84 11.18 9.18
C LEU A 152 -5.60 11.66 10.63
N VAL A 153 -4.39 11.41 11.16
CA VAL A 153 -3.96 11.87 12.49
C VAL A 153 -2.63 12.64 12.42
N GLY A 154 -2.29 13.39 13.46
CA GLY A 154 -1.01 14.10 13.52
C GLY A 154 0.21 13.17 13.65
N GLU A 155 1.36 13.60 13.12
CA GLU A 155 2.62 12.81 13.12
C GLU A 155 3.04 12.41 14.54
N SER A 156 3.04 13.36 15.49
CA SER A 156 3.39 13.10 16.89
C SER A 156 2.46 12.06 17.55
N ALA A 157 1.16 12.11 17.23
CA ALA A 157 0.20 11.12 17.75
C ALA A 157 0.45 9.72 17.18
N MET A 158 0.88 9.64 15.91
CA MET A 158 1.24 8.38 15.27
C MET A 158 2.54 7.80 15.82
N GLU A 159 3.56 8.64 16.03
CA GLU A 159 4.83 8.23 16.62
C GLU A 159 4.62 7.57 17.99
N GLN A 160 3.88 8.23 18.87
CA GLN A 160 3.55 7.69 20.19
C GLN A 160 2.77 6.37 20.11
N ARG A 161 1.89 6.21 19.11
CA ARG A 161 1.15 4.96 18.90
C ARG A 161 2.09 3.83 18.51
N ILE A 162 3.01 4.06 17.59
CA ILE A 162 4.02 3.07 17.16
C ILE A 162 4.90 2.67 18.35
N THR A 163 5.41 3.63 19.12
CA THR A 163 6.26 3.36 20.30
C THR A 163 5.52 2.53 21.36
N ARG A 164 4.25 2.85 21.66
CA ARG A 164 3.44 2.05 22.59
C ARG A 164 3.19 0.63 22.07
N ALA A 165 2.94 0.50 20.77
CA ALA A 165 2.72 -0.81 20.15
C ALA A 165 3.98 -1.69 20.27
N LYS A 166 5.15 -1.14 19.94
CA LYS A 166 6.46 -1.81 20.11
C LYS A 166 6.69 -2.27 21.55
N ALA A 167 6.50 -1.37 22.51
CA ALA A 167 6.69 -1.66 23.92
C ALA A 167 5.72 -2.75 24.43
N ARG A 168 4.51 -2.82 23.90
CA ARG A 168 3.53 -3.85 24.28
C ARG A 168 3.84 -5.22 23.67
N VAL A 169 4.33 -5.25 22.42
CA VAL A 169 4.82 -6.48 21.78
C VAL A 169 6.06 -7.00 22.51
N ALA A 170 6.99 -6.13 22.90
CA ALA A 170 8.19 -6.52 23.64
C ALA A 170 7.91 -7.02 25.08
N LYS A 171 6.81 -6.58 25.69
CA LYS A 171 6.38 -6.98 27.05
C LYS A 171 5.43 -8.18 27.10
N GLY A 172 4.98 -8.70 25.96
CA GLY A 172 4.08 -9.84 25.93
C GLY A 172 4.80 -11.12 26.37
N ASP A 173 4.25 -11.84 27.36
CA ASP A 173 4.76 -13.16 27.80
C ASP A 173 4.63 -14.25 26.72
N THR A 174 3.95 -13.96 25.61
CA THR A 174 3.83 -14.87 24.48
C THR A 174 5.12 -14.80 23.65
N PRO A 175 5.84 -15.92 23.46
CA PRO A 175 6.98 -15.96 22.55
C PRO A 175 6.61 -15.38 21.18
N PHE A 176 7.58 -14.83 20.45
CA PHE A 176 7.50 -14.61 19.00
C PHE A 176 7.39 -15.97 18.27
N GLU A 177 6.35 -16.74 18.57
CA GLU A 177 5.96 -17.96 17.91
C GLU A 177 4.84 -17.65 16.92
N ALA A 178 4.72 -18.50 15.90
CA ALA A 178 3.65 -18.32 14.95
C ALA A 178 2.32 -18.57 15.70
N PRO A 179 1.34 -17.66 15.65
CA PRO A 179 0.07 -17.90 16.33
C PRO A 179 -0.55 -19.22 15.89
N SER A 180 -1.29 -19.85 16.79
CA SER A 180 -2.03 -21.08 16.52
C SER A 180 -3.02 -20.89 15.35
N PRO A 181 -3.47 -21.96 14.68
CA PRO A 181 -4.46 -21.85 13.61
C PRO A 181 -5.73 -21.06 14.01
N THR A 182 -6.20 -21.24 15.24
CA THR A 182 -7.36 -20.50 15.79
C THR A 182 -7.08 -19.01 15.91
N GLU A 183 -5.94 -18.63 16.52
CA GLU A 183 -5.55 -17.22 16.63
C GLU A 183 -5.31 -16.57 15.27
N ARG A 184 -4.80 -17.31 14.28
CA ARG A 184 -4.67 -16.78 12.92
C ARG A 184 -6.03 -16.51 12.29
N ALA A 185 -7.01 -17.39 12.50
CA ALA A 185 -8.38 -17.16 12.00
C ALA A 185 -9.00 -15.91 12.64
N GLU A 186 -8.83 -15.72 13.95
CA GLU A 186 -9.31 -14.52 14.67
C GLU A 186 -8.66 -13.21 14.17
N ARG A 187 -7.38 -13.28 13.79
CA ARG A 187 -6.58 -12.11 13.35
C ARG A 187 -6.65 -11.85 11.84
N LEU A 188 -7.27 -12.76 11.06
CA LEU A 188 -7.22 -12.76 9.60
C LEU A 188 -7.72 -11.46 8.98
N LEU A 189 -8.87 -10.95 9.46
CA LEU A 189 -9.47 -9.72 8.94
C LEU A 189 -8.51 -8.53 9.04
N THR A 190 -7.83 -8.38 10.18
CA THR A 190 -6.86 -7.32 10.40
C THR A 190 -5.63 -7.48 9.52
N VAL A 191 -5.10 -8.71 9.37
CA VAL A 191 -3.97 -8.97 8.48
C VAL A 191 -4.32 -8.65 7.03
N MET A 192 -5.51 -9.01 6.57
CA MET A 192 -6.02 -8.64 5.25
C MET A 192 -6.08 -7.12 5.05
N ALA A 193 -6.58 -6.39 6.06
CA ALA A 193 -6.61 -4.93 6.02
C ALA A 193 -5.20 -4.32 5.93
N MET A 194 -4.22 -4.88 6.66
CA MET A 194 -2.81 -4.47 6.54
C MET A 194 -2.27 -4.72 5.14
N VAL A 195 -2.45 -5.94 4.60
CA VAL A 195 -1.98 -6.29 3.25
C VAL A 195 -2.57 -5.36 2.20
N TYR A 196 -3.87 -5.06 2.29
CA TYR A 196 -4.51 -4.12 1.38
C TYR A 196 -3.97 -2.69 1.51
N LEU A 197 -3.62 -2.26 2.71
CA LEU A 197 -3.03 -0.95 2.93
C LEU A 197 -1.62 -0.85 2.34
N VAL A 198 -0.79 -1.90 2.48
CA VAL A 198 0.52 -1.99 1.80
C VAL A 198 0.34 -1.88 0.29
N PHE A 199 -0.66 -2.59 -0.25
CA PHE A 199 -0.99 -2.51 -1.67
C PHE A 199 -1.38 -1.10 -2.10
N ASN A 200 -2.29 -0.45 -1.36
CA ASN A 200 -2.77 0.90 -1.69
C ASN A 200 -1.66 1.94 -1.63
N GLU A 201 -0.72 1.80 -0.70
CA GLU A 201 0.45 2.68 -0.61
C GLU A 201 1.36 2.53 -1.84
N GLY A 202 1.64 1.30 -2.24
CA GLY A 202 2.38 1.03 -3.47
C GLY A 202 1.65 1.52 -4.71
N TYR A 203 0.32 1.37 -4.72
CA TYR A 203 -0.52 1.67 -5.87
C TYR A 203 -0.80 3.17 -6.01
N SER A 204 -0.81 3.95 -4.93
CA SER A 204 -1.14 5.39 -5.01
C SER A 204 0.04 6.24 -5.50
N ALA A 205 1.24 5.67 -5.61
CA ALA A 205 2.44 6.37 -6.05
C ALA A 205 2.35 6.83 -7.51
N GLY A 206 2.78 8.08 -7.78
CA GLY A 206 2.86 8.67 -9.13
C GLY A 206 4.20 9.38 -9.35
N GLY A 207 4.54 9.63 -10.62
CA GLY A 207 5.79 10.29 -11.00
C GLY A 207 7.04 9.58 -10.48
N VAL A 208 7.99 10.35 -9.93
CA VAL A 208 9.30 9.85 -9.44
C VAL A 208 9.15 8.79 -8.34
N GLU A 209 8.11 8.87 -7.51
CA GLU A 209 7.89 7.91 -6.42
C GLU A 209 7.32 6.57 -6.90
N ALA A 210 6.76 6.50 -8.11
CA ALA A 210 6.12 5.29 -8.63
C ALA A 210 7.11 4.12 -8.80
N GLY A 211 8.35 4.40 -9.22
CA GLY A 211 9.40 3.40 -9.35
C GLY A 211 9.79 2.78 -8.01
N ALA A 212 10.04 3.63 -7.00
CA ALA A 212 10.47 3.20 -5.67
C ALA A 212 9.40 2.43 -4.90
N ARG A 213 8.11 2.74 -5.11
CA ARG A 213 6.99 2.11 -4.38
C ARG A 213 6.38 0.89 -5.08
N ARG A 214 6.69 0.64 -6.36
CA ARG A 214 6.22 -0.53 -7.12
C ARG A 214 6.47 -1.88 -6.41
N PRO A 215 7.61 -2.12 -5.74
CA PRO A 215 7.84 -3.37 -5.01
C PRO A 215 6.78 -3.67 -3.94
N LEU A 216 6.14 -2.65 -3.35
CA LEU A 216 5.10 -2.82 -2.32
C LEU A 216 3.85 -3.52 -2.86
N CYS A 217 3.42 -3.20 -4.09
CA CYS A 217 2.29 -3.89 -4.72
C CYS A 217 2.59 -5.38 -4.95
N HIS A 218 3.80 -5.68 -5.43
CA HIS A 218 4.23 -7.06 -5.67
C HIS A 218 4.30 -7.85 -4.37
N GLU A 219 4.81 -7.24 -3.30
CA GLU A 219 4.86 -7.86 -1.98
C GLU A 219 3.46 -8.10 -1.41
N ALA A 220 2.54 -7.15 -1.53
CA ALA A 220 1.16 -7.34 -1.06
C ALA A 220 0.42 -8.47 -1.81
N LEU A 221 0.58 -8.56 -3.14
CA LEU A 221 0.05 -9.67 -3.95
C LEU A 221 0.67 -11.02 -3.53
N ARG A 222 1.96 -11.03 -3.21
CA ARG A 222 2.65 -12.22 -2.70
C ARG A 222 2.09 -12.65 -1.35
N LEU A 223 1.89 -11.72 -0.43
CA LEU A 223 1.31 -11.96 0.89
C LEU A 223 -0.13 -12.45 0.81
N SER A 224 -0.95 -11.92 -0.12
CA SER A 224 -2.32 -12.42 -0.29
C SER A 224 -2.37 -13.83 -0.88
N ARG A 225 -1.44 -14.17 -1.79
CA ARG A 225 -1.28 -15.55 -2.27
C ARG A 225 -0.81 -16.52 -1.18
N LEU A 226 -0.01 -16.05 -0.22
CA LEU A 226 0.32 -16.82 0.98
C LEU A 226 -0.91 -17.03 1.87
N LEU A 227 -1.72 -16.00 2.09
CA LEU A 227 -2.99 -16.12 2.82
C LEU A 227 -3.93 -17.13 2.16
N LEU A 228 -4.03 -17.17 0.83
CA LEU A 228 -4.82 -18.18 0.12
C LEU A 228 -4.37 -19.62 0.36
N ARG A 229 -3.06 -19.84 0.59
CA ARG A 229 -2.55 -21.18 0.93
C ARG A 229 -2.88 -21.57 2.37
N LEU A 230 -2.82 -20.61 3.30
CA LEU A 230 -3.16 -20.83 4.70
C LEU A 230 -4.68 -20.98 4.92
N PHE A 231 -5.47 -20.27 4.12
CA PHE A 231 -6.92 -20.17 4.24
C PHE A 231 -7.63 -20.48 2.90
N PRO A 232 -7.48 -21.71 2.36
CA PRO A 232 -7.94 -22.05 1.01
C PRO A 232 -9.47 -22.05 0.86
N ALA A 233 -10.21 -22.10 1.97
CA ALA A 233 -11.66 -22.08 2.00
C ALA A 233 -12.25 -20.69 2.31
N GLU A 234 -11.43 -19.68 2.64
CA GLU A 234 -11.91 -18.36 3.04
C GLU A 234 -12.19 -17.48 1.80
N PRO A 235 -13.47 -17.24 1.45
CA PRO A 235 -13.82 -16.52 0.22
C PRO A 235 -13.40 -15.05 0.27
N GLU A 236 -13.25 -14.47 1.46
CA GLU A 236 -12.85 -13.07 1.59
C GLU A 236 -11.38 -12.84 1.26
N VAL A 237 -10.50 -13.82 1.51
CA VAL A 237 -9.09 -13.79 1.08
C VAL A 237 -9.00 -13.88 -0.45
N MET A 238 -9.89 -14.66 -1.08
CA MET A 238 -10.05 -14.70 -2.53
C MET A 238 -10.52 -13.35 -3.07
N GLY A 239 -11.50 -12.72 -2.43
CA GLY A 239 -11.97 -11.38 -2.76
C GLY A 239 -10.85 -10.34 -2.70
N LEU A 240 -10.07 -10.31 -1.61
CA LEU A 240 -8.95 -9.38 -1.47
C LEU A 240 -7.89 -9.58 -2.54
N THR A 241 -7.50 -10.83 -2.81
CA THR A 241 -6.48 -11.12 -3.83
C THR A 241 -6.97 -10.75 -5.22
N ALA A 242 -8.23 -11.07 -5.56
CA ALA A 242 -8.86 -10.67 -6.82
C ALA A 242 -8.89 -9.15 -6.99
N LEU A 243 -9.28 -8.41 -5.95
CA LEU A 243 -9.29 -6.94 -5.96
C LEU A 243 -7.91 -6.37 -6.32
N MET A 244 -6.86 -6.82 -5.63
CA MET A 244 -5.50 -6.32 -5.87
C MET A 244 -4.98 -6.71 -7.25
N LEU A 245 -5.26 -7.92 -7.74
CA LEU A 245 -4.90 -8.35 -9.09
C LEU A 245 -5.57 -7.46 -10.16
N LEU A 246 -6.87 -7.24 -10.05
CA LEU A 246 -7.65 -6.43 -10.99
C LEU A 246 -7.21 -4.96 -10.98
N GLN A 247 -6.87 -4.42 -9.80
CA GLN A 247 -6.29 -3.09 -9.69
C GLN A 247 -4.90 -3.04 -10.34
N HIS A 248 -4.01 -3.95 -9.97
CA HIS A 248 -2.62 -3.96 -10.41
C HIS A 248 -2.45 -4.27 -11.90
N ALA A 249 -3.37 -5.02 -12.51
CA ALA A 249 -3.37 -5.30 -13.94
C ALA A 249 -3.35 -4.04 -14.81
N ARG A 250 -3.84 -2.91 -14.28
CA ARG A 250 -3.89 -1.63 -14.98
C ARG A 250 -2.60 -0.81 -14.82
N SER A 251 -1.68 -1.22 -13.94
CA SER A 251 -0.46 -0.45 -13.63
C SER A 251 0.28 0.09 -14.87
N PRO A 252 0.44 -0.69 -15.98
CA PRO A 252 1.12 -0.18 -17.17
C PRO A 252 0.40 1.00 -17.85
N ALA A 253 -0.91 1.16 -17.69
CA ALA A 253 -1.71 2.19 -18.35
C ALA A 253 -1.95 3.44 -17.48
N ARG A 254 -1.56 3.41 -16.21
CA ARG A 254 -1.94 4.44 -15.23
C ARG A 254 -1.17 5.75 -15.33
N LEU A 255 0.02 5.71 -15.90
CA LEU A 255 0.87 6.88 -16.08
C LEU A 255 1.18 7.05 -17.56
N ASP A 256 1.19 8.29 -18.02
CA ASP A 256 1.67 8.65 -19.35
C ASP A 256 3.22 8.71 -19.40
N ALA A 257 3.76 9.12 -20.55
CA ALA A 257 5.21 9.23 -20.74
C ALA A 257 5.87 10.27 -19.81
N ASP A 258 5.10 11.26 -19.36
CA ASP A 258 5.54 12.33 -18.46
C ASP A 258 5.33 11.96 -16.97
N GLY A 259 4.83 10.75 -16.69
CA GLY A 259 4.58 10.26 -15.34
C GLY A 259 3.33 10.85 -14.68
N LEU A 260 2.43 11.46 -15.45
CA LEU A 260 1.16 12.01 -14.98
C LEU A 260 0.06 10.93 -14.94
N ILE A 261 -0.89 11.11 -14.04
CA ILE A 261 -2.00 10.15 -13.84
C ILE A 261 -2.95 10.20 -15.03
N VAL A 262 -3.19 9.02 -15.64
CA VAL A 262 -4.20 8.78 -16.66
C VAL A 262 -5.49 8.28 -15.98
N LEU A 263 -6.59 8.99 -16.21
CA LEU A 263 -7.91 8.63 -15.68
C LEU A 263 -8.36 7.27 -16.19
N LEU A 264 -9.13 6.55 -15.38
CA LEU A 264 -9.60 5.20 -15.72
C LEU A 264 -10.34 5.14 -17.07
N GLU A 265 -11.07 6.19 -17.42
CA GLU A 265 -11.80 6.29 -18.69
C GLU A 265 -10.89 6.54 -19.90
N ASP A 266 -9.72 7.13 -19.68
CA ASP A 266 -8.73 7.46 -20.71
C ASP A 266 -7.60 6.41 -20.81
N GLN A 267 -7.58 5.42 -19.90
CA GLN A 267 -6.58 4.37 -19.91
C GLN A 267 -6.72 3.47 -21.13
N ASP A 268 -5.59 3.24 -21.82
CA ASP A 268 -5.51 2.23 -22.86
C ASP A 268 -5.65 0.82 -22.25
N ARG A 269 -6.84 0.24 -22.44
CA ARG A 269 -7.19 -1.12 -21.98
C ARG A 269 -6.42 -2.23 -22.70
N GLY A 270 -5.78 -1.93 -23.83
CA GLY A 270 -4.85 -2.82 -24.52
C GLY A 270 -3.56 -3.05 -23.73
N ARG A 271 -3.15 -2.09 -22.90
CA ARG A 271 -1.97 -2.17 -22.03
C ARG A 271 -2.23 -2.89 -20.71
N TRP A 272 -3.47 -3.29 -20.42
CA TRP A 272 -3.81 -4.00 -19.19
C TRP A 272 -3.32 -5.45 -19.22
N ASP A 273 -2.78 -5.92 -18.10
CA ASP A 273 -2.30 -7.29 -17.95
C ASP A 273 -3.49 -8.28 -17.97
N LYS A 274 -3.65 -8.96 -19.10
CA LYS A 274 -4.74 -9.91 -19.32
C LYS A 274 -4.62 -11.17 -18.46
N ALA A 275 -3.40 -11.57 -18.08
CA ALA A 275 -3.19 -12.74 -17.24
C ALA A 275 -3.65 -12.46 -15.80
N MET A 276 -3.28 -11.29 -15.24
CA MET A 276 -3.76 -10.86 -13.93
C MET A 276 -5.27 -10.64 -13.90
N ILE A 277 -5.85 -10.08 -14.98
CA ILE A 277 -7.31 -9.96 -15.11
C ILE A 277 -7.96 -11.35 -15.07
N ALA A 278 -7.49 -12.29 -15.89
CA ALA A 278 -8.05 -13.64 -15.92
C ALA A 278 -7.96 -14.34 -14.56
N GLU A 279 -6.81 -14.23 -13.86
CA GLU A 279 -6.62 -14.77 -12.51
C GLU A 279 -7.60 -14.11 -11.51
N GLY A 280 -7.69 -12.78 -11.51
CA GLY A 280 -8.59 -12.04 -10.62
C GLY A 280 -10.06 -12.37 -10.85
N LEU A 281 -10.48 -12.47 -12.12
CA LEU A 281 -11.85 -12.84 -12.48
C LEU A 281 -12.19 -14.27 -12.06
N ALA A 282 -11.31 -15.23 -12.32
CA ALA A 282 -11.51 -16.62 -11.90
C ALA A 282 -11.62 -16.74 -10.36
N MET A 283 -10.85 -15.92 -9.65
CA MET A 283 -10.81 -15.92 -8.19
C MET A 283 -12.07 -15.31 -7.57
N ILE A 284 -12.56 -14.18 -8.07
CA ILE A 284 -13.82 -13.61 -7.59
C ILE A 284 -15.02 -14.51 -7.95
N ASP A 285 -15.02 -15.12 -9.13
CA ASP A 285 -16.04 -16.09 -9.54
C ASP A 285 -16.04 -17.32 -8.61
N LYS A 286 -14.85 -17.75 -8.15
CA LYS A 286 -14.73 -18.79 -7.13
C LYS A 286 -15.28 -18.34 -5.78
N ALA A 287 -14.90 -17.16 -5.30
CA ALA A 287 -15.34 -16.62 -4.01
C ALA A 287 -16.88 -16.52 -3.93
N MET A 288 -17.51 -16.00 -4.99
CA MET A 288 -18.97 -15.84 -5.06
C MET A 288 -19.74 -17.18 -4.94
N ARG A 289 -19.15 -18.30 -5.37
CA ARG A 289 -19.78 -19.63 -5.21
C ARG A 289 -19.94 -20.06 -3.75
N HIS A 290 -19.18 -19.48 -2.82
CA HIS A 290 -19.33 -19.74 -1.38
C HIS A 290 -20.57 -19.07 -0.77
N ARG A 291 -21.22 -18.13 -1.48
CA ARG A 291 -22.44 -17.42 -1.03
C ARG A 291 -22.29 -16.73 0.34
N GLN A 292 -21.08 -16.27 0.65
CA GLN A 292 -20.73 -15.54 1.86
C GLN A 292 -20.07 -14.23 1.46
N PRO A 293 -20.84 -13.23 0.99
CA PRO A 293 -20.27 -11.99 0.49
C PRO A 293 -19.64 -11.19 1.63
N GLY A 294 -18.46 -10.62 1.38
CA GLY A 294 -17.79 -9.67 2.26
C GLY A 294 -17.25 -8.44 1.51
N PRO A 295 -16.76 -7.42 2.24
CA PRO A 295 -16.41 -6.13 1.68
C PRO A 295 -15.35 -6.18 0.57
N TYR A 296 -14.34 -7.05 0.66
CA TYR A 296 -13.33 -7.20 -0.39
C TYR A 296 -13.86 -7.94 -1.61
N GLN A 297 -14.77 -8.92 -1.44
CA GLN A 297 -15.45 -9.54 -2.57
C GLN A 297 -16.30 -8.52 -3.34
N VAL A 298 -17.04 -7.67 -2.64
CA VAL A 298 -17.86 -6.62 -3.29
C VAL A 298 -16.97 -5.60 -4.03
N GLN A 299 -15.88 -5.15 -3.42
CA GLN A 299 -14.91 -4.28 -4.07
C GLN A 299 -14.26 -4.95 -5.30
N ALA A 300 -13.90 -6.23 -5.20
CA ALA A 300 -13.35 -7.00 -6.31
C ALA A 300 -14.37 -7.14 -7.45
N ALA A 301 -15.66 -7.34 -7.14
CA ALA A 301 -16.73 -7.39 -8.12
C ALA A 301 -16.88 -6.05 -8.86
N ILE A 302 -16.78 -4.92 -8.16
CA ILE A 302 -16.76 -3.58 -8.79
C ILE A 302 -15.56 -3.46 -9.75
N ALA A 303 -14.36 -3.85 -9.29
CA ALA A 303 -13.16 -3.84 -10.13
C ALA A 303 -13.28 -4.80 -11.34
N ALA A 304 -13.94 -5.94 -11.17
CA ALA A 304 -14.18 -6.93 -12.20
C ALA A 304 -15.10 -6.40 -13.30
N LEU A 305 -16.13 -5.60 -12.98
CA LEU A 305 -17.00 -4.99 -13.98
C LEU A 305 -16.24 -4.01 -14.87
N HIS A 306 -15.34 -3.22 -14.29
CA HIS A 306 -14.43 -2.41 -15.09
C HIS A 306 -13.51 -3.27 -15.94
N ALA A 307 -12.94 -4.35 -15.39
CA ALA A 307 -12.00 -5.21 -16.11
C ALA A 307 -12.63 -6.01 -17.26
N ARG A 308 -13.92 -6.37 -17.15
CA ARG A 308 -14.67 -7.12 -18.16
C ARG A 308 -15.10 -6.27 -19.36
N ALA A 309 -15.30 -4.97 -19.16
CA ALA A 309 -15.71 -4.08 -20.24
C ALA A 309 -14.58 -3.91 -21.28
N GLU A 310 -14.88 -4.09 -22.57
CA GLU A 310 -13.89 -3.88 -23.63
C GLU A 310 -13.63 -2.39 -23.85
N ARG A 311 -14.68 -1.57 -23.75
CA ARG A 311 -14.62 -0.11 -23.85
C ARG A 311 -15.21 0.53 -22.60
N GLN A 312 -14.86 1.78 -22.34
CA GLN A 312 -15.35 2.50 -21.16
C GLN A 312 -16.89 2.54 -21.10
N GLN A 313 -17.54 2.79 -22.24
CA GLN A 313 -18.99 2.87 -22.35
C GLN A 313 -19.72 1.55 -22.11
N ASP A 314 -19.01 0.41 -22.18
CA ASP A 314 -19.59 -0.93 -21.95
C ASP A 314 -19.59 -1.31 -20.46
N THR A 315 -19.11 -0.42 -19.59
CA THR A 315 -19.10 -0.66 -18.14
C THR A 315 -20.52 -0.66 -17.59
N ASP A 316 -20.90 -1.73 -16.88
CA ASP A 316 -22.21 -1.83 -16.22
C ASP A 316 -22.27 -0.96 -14.95
N TRP A 317 -22.58 0.32 -15.14
CA TRP A 317 -22.70 1.30 -14.06
C TRP A 317 -23.88 1.04 -13.13
N THR A 318 -24.95 0.42 -13.64
CA THR A 318 -26.11 0.04 -12.81
C THR A 318 -25.72 -1.03 -11.80
N GLN A 319 -24.98 -2.05 -12.22
CA GLN A 319 -24.49 -3.08 -11.31
C GLN A 319 -23.42 -2.52 -10.35
N ILE A 320 -22.55 -1.60 -10.80
CA ILE A 320 -21.59 -0.93 -9.92
C ILE A 320 -22.30 -0.14 -8.81
N ASP A 321 -23.35 0.63 -9.11
CA ASP A 321 -24.13 1.35 -8.08
C ASP A 321 -24.75 0.37 -7.05
N GLN A 322 -25.34 -0.74 -7.52
CA GLN A 322 -25.89 -1.77 -6.64
C GLN A 322 -24.84 -2.41 -5.73
N LEU A 323 -23.64 -2.68 -6.25
CA LEU A 323 -22.52 -3.20 -5.47
C LEU A 323 -22.03 -2.19 -4.44
N TYR A 324 -21.91 -0.90 -4.80
CA TYR A 324 -21.59 0.14 -3.83
C TYR A 324 -22.66 0.28 -2.76
N ALA A 325 -23.95 0.21 -3.12
CA ALA A 325 -25.04 0.22 -2.15
C ALA A 325 -24.97 -0.98 -1.19
N ALA A 326 -24.54 -2.15 -1.66
CA ALA A 326 -24.29 -3.31 -0.81
C ALA A 326 -23.08 -3.09 0.11
N LEU A 327 -21.97 -2.56 -0.43
CA LEU A 327 -20.77 -2.24 0.34
C LEU A 327 -21.06 -1.21 1.44
N GLU A 328 -21.86 -0.20 1.15
CA GLU A 328 -22.27 0.84 2.11
C GLU A 328 -23.06 0.26 3.30
N ARG A 329 -23.89 -0.76 3.08
CA ARG A 329 -24.57 -1.49 4.16
C ARG A 329 -23.61 -2.34 5.00
N MET A 330 -22.60 -2.92 4.37
CA MET A 330 -21.58 -3.74 5.06
C MET A 330 -20.57 -2.90 5.84
N THR A 331 -20.20 -1.74 5.29
CA THR A 331 -19.15 -0.88 5.83
C THR A 331 -19.54 0.59 5.61
N PRO A 332 -20.39 1.15 6.48
CA PRO A 332 -20.84 2.53 6.37
C PRO A 332 -19.65 3.50 6.41
N SER A 333 -19.43 4.26 5.34
CA SER A 333 -18.30 5.18 5.22
C SER A 333 -18.63 6.32 4.26
N PRO A 334 -18.35 7.58 4.62
CA PRO A 334 -18.57 8.72 3.72
C PRO A 334 -17.73 8.62 2.44
N VAL A 335 -16.58 7.92 2.49
CA VAL A 335 -15.74 7.66 1.31
C VAL A 335 -16.41 6.65 0.38
N VAL A 336 -17.10 5.62 0.92
CA VAL A 336 -17.86 4.66 0.10
C VAL A 336 -19.04 5.36 -0.56
N SER A 337 -19.77 6.21 0.17
CA SER A 337 -20.86 7.02 -0.38
C SER A 337 -20.37 7.98 -1.49
N LEU A 338 -19.20 8.60 -1.30
CA LEU A 338 -18.57 9.44 -2.32
C LEU A 338 -18.23 8.63 -3.60
N ASN A 339 -17.63 7.45 -3.44
CA ASN A 339 -17.31 6.58 -4.58
C ASN A 339 -18.58 6.11 -5.32
N ARG A 340 -19.65 5.81 -4.57
CA ARG A 340 -20.96 5.47 -5.13
C ARG A 340 -21.54 6.61 -5.96
N ALA A 341 -21.37 7.86 -5.53
CA ALA A 341 -21.88 9.02 -6.27
C ALA A 341 -21.31 9.12 -7.70
N VAL A 342 -20.11 8.61 -7.96
CA VAL A 342 -19.56 8.48 -9.32
C VAL A 342 -20.42 7.55 -10.17
N ALA A 343 -20.83 6.39 -9.63
CA ALA A 343 -21.71 5.45 -10.32
C ALA A 343 -23.10 6.05 -10.53
N VAL A 344 -23.66 6.72 -9.51
CA VAL A 344 -24.94 7.43 -9.61
C VAL A 344 -24.89 8.53 -10.68
N SER A 345 -23.78 9.25 -10.81
CA SER A 345 -23.61 10.24 -11.87
C SER A 345 -23.72 9.63 -13.27
N LYS A 346 -23.21 8.41 -13.46
CA LYS A 346 -23.27 7.70 -14.75
C LYS A 346 -24.65 7.06 -15.02
N VAL A 347 -25.43 6.76 -13.98
CA VAL A 347 -26.76 6.12 -14.11
C VAL A 347 -27.91 7.13 -14.11
N ALA A 348 -27.91 8.06 -13.16
CA ALA A 348 -29.00 9.02 -12.89
C ALA A 348 -28.60 10.47 -13.20
N GLY A 349 -27.36 10.71 -13.63
CA GLY A 349 -26.87 12.03 -14.02
C GLY A 349 -26.17 12.81 -12.90
N PRO A 350 -25.40 13.86 -13.25
CA PRO A 350 -24.54 14.59 -12.32
C PRO A 350 -25.31 15.31 -11.21
N GLN A 351 -26.56 15.73 -11.45
CA GLN A 351 -27.38 16.40 -10.43
C GLN A 351 -27.75 15.44 -9.29
N ALA A 352 -28.14 14.19 -9.59
CA ALA A 352 -28.45 13.18 -8.58
C ALA A 352 -27.22 12.84 -7.72
N ALA A 353 -26.03 12.81 -8.34
CA ALA A 353 -24.77 12.63 -7.62
C ALA A 353 -24.44 13.80 -6.69
N LEU A 354 -24.69 15.06 -7.11
CA LEU A 354 -24.51 16.23 -6.25
C LEU A 354 -25.43 16.19 -5.01
N GLU A 355 -26.70 15.81 -5.21
CA GLU A 355 -27.66 15.63 -4.12
C GLU A 355 -27.21 14.53 -3.14
N MET A 356 -26.65 13.43 -3.66
CA MET A 356 -26.10 12.35 -2.84
C MET A 356 -24.91 12.78 -1.99
N ILE A 357 -24.01 13.64 -2.51
CA ILE A 357 -22.81 14.05 -1.77
C ILE A 357 -23.01 15.27 -0.88
N ALA A 358 -24.10 16.04 -1.06
CA ALA A 358 -24.36 17.25 -0.27
C ALA A 358 -24.34 17.00 1.26
N PRO A 359 -24.94 15.92 1.81
CA PRO A 359 -24.87 15.63 3.24
C PRO A 359 -23.46 15.24 3.75
N LEU A 360 -22.50 14.98 2.84
CA LEU A 360 -21.14 14.58 3.18
C LEU A 360 -20.19 15.76 3.32
N GLU A 361 -20.61 16.97 2.93
CA GLU A 361 -19.74 18.15 2.79
C GLU A 361 -18.98 18.49 4.07
N GLU A 362 -19.67 18.54 5.22
CA GLU A 362 -19.03 18.84 6.50
C GLU A 362 -17.98 17.77 6.87
N ARG A 363 -18.33 16.49 6.66
CA ARG A 363 -17.47 15.34 7.03
C ARG A 363 -16.27 15.16 6.09
N LEU A 364 -16.38 15.63 4.86
CA LEU A 364 -15.36 15.51 3.81
C LEU A 364 -14.75 16.85 3.41
N ALA A 365 -14.94 17.91 4.19
CA ALA A 365 -14.45 19.25 3.88
C ALA A 365 -12.92 19.29 3.65
N GLY A 366 -12.15 18.48 4.38
CA GLY A 366 -10.70 18.35 4.21
C GLY A 366 -10.24 17.27 3.22
N TYR A 367 -11.15 16.69 2.42
CA TYR A 367 -10.85 15.56 1.56
C TYR A 367 -10.75 15.97 0.09
N PHE A 368 -9.55 15.84 -0.48
CA PHE A 368 -9.22 16.19 -1.87
C PHE A 368 -10.26 15.67 -2.89
N HIS A 369 -10.60 14.39 -2.83
CA HIS A 369 -11.47 13.76 -3.84
C HIS A 369 -12.93 14.23 -3.77
N PHE A 370 -13.39 14.72 -2.61
CA PHE A 370 -14.74 15.29 -2.49
C PHE A 370 -14.88 16.53 -3.38
N HIS A 371 -13.93 17.46 -3.24
CA HIS A 371 -13.89 18.70 -4.01
C HIS A 371 -13.62 18.43 -5.50
N GLY A 372 -12.77 17.46 -5.81
CA GLY A 372 -12.54 17.02 -7.19
C GLY A 372 -13.81 16.51 -7.87
N LEU A 373 -14.59 15.64 -7.19
CA LEU A 373 -15.86 15.15 -7.71
C LEU A 373 -16.90 16.28 -7.82
N LYS A 374 -17.04 17.12 -6.79
CA LYS A 374 -17.96 18.27 -6.80
C LYS A 374 -17.67 19.20 -7.99
N GLY A 375 -16.39 19.48 -8.26
CA GLY A 375 -15.96 20.27 -9.41
C GLY A 375 -16.34 19.61 -10.73
N ALA A 376 -16.01 18.32 -10.91
CA ALA A 376 -16.31 17.58 -12.14
C ALA A 376 -17.81 17.47 -12.43
N LEU A 377 -18.65 17.26 -11.41
CA LEU A 377 -20.10 17.19 -11.57
C LEU A 377 -20.71 18.55 -11.94
N ASN A 378 -20.23 19.64 -11.34
CA ASN A 378 -20.69 21.00 -11.70
C ASN A 378 -20.23 21.40 -13.10
N LEU A 379 -19.04 20.98 -13.51
CA LEU A 379 -18.55 21.17 -14.88
C LEU A 379 -19.47 20.48 -15.91
N GLN A 380 -19.88 19.23 -15.65
CA GLN A 380 -20.82 18.51 -16.51
C GLN A 380 -22.20 19.18 -16.61
N LEU A 381 -22.57 19.99 -15.61
CA LEU A 381 -23.81 20.77 -15.58
C LEU A 381 -23.65 22.19 -16.17
N GLY A 382 -22.46 22.55 -16.66
CA GLY A 382 -22.15 23.90 -17.17
C GLY A 382 -22.09 24.98 -16.08
N ARG A 383 -21.86 24.59 -14.82
CA ARG A 383 -21.75 25.50 -13.67
C ARG A 383 -20.29 25.86 -13.42
N ASP A 384 -19.68 26.55 -14.38
CA ASP A 384 -18.23 26.75 -14.48
C ASP A 384 -17.64 27.48 -13.26
N ASP A 385 -18.32 28.49 -12.72
CA ASP A 385 -17.85 29.24 -11.55
C ASP A 385 -17.79 28.34 -10.31
N VAL A 386 -18.84 27.56 -10.05
CA VAL A 386 -18.90 26.60 -8.94
C VAL A 386 -17.87 25.48 -9.12
N ALA A 387 -17.70 25.00 -10.37
CA ALA A 387 -16.70 24.00 -10.69
C ALA A 387 -15.28 24.51 -10.39
N ARG A 388 -14.99 25.76 -10.77
CA ARG A 388 -13.70 26.42 -10.53
C ARG A 388 -13.39 26.54 -9.04
N GLU A 389 -14.34 27.00 -8.23
CA GLU A 389 -14.16 27.11 -6.78
C GLU A 389 -13.87 25.74 -6.15
N ALA A 390 -14.64 24.71 -6.53
CA ALA A 390 -14.42 23.36 -6.04
C ALA A 390 -13.04 22.81 -6.45
N PHE A 391 -12.60 23.02 -7.69
CA PHE A 391 -11.27 22.61 -8.13
C PHE A 391 -10.14 23.37 -7.42
N GLN A 392 -10.33 24.65 -7.09
CA GLN A 392 -9.37 25.41 -6.29
C GLN A 392 -9.24 24.85 -4.87
N GLN A 393 -10.36 24.48 -4.24
CA GLN A 393 -10.34 23.80 -2.93
C GLN A 393 -9.65 22.43 -3.02
N ALA A 394 -9.90 21.67 -4.09
CA ALA A 394 -9.20 20.42 -4.34
C ALA A 394 -7.68 20.64 -4.44
N ILE A 395 -7.22 21.64 -5.21
CA ILE A 395 -5.78 21.95 -5.33
C ILE A 395 -5.17 22.34 -3.97
N ALA A 396 -5.89 23.11 -3.15
CA ALA A 396 -5.42 23.49 -1.81
C ALA A 396 -5.24 22.29 -0.87
N LEU A 397 -6.00 21.21 -1.11
CA LEU A 397 -5.97 19.96 -0.33
C LEU A 397 -5.17 18.83 -1.00
N ALA A 398 -4.59 19.08 -2.17
CA ALA A 398 -3.79 18.08 -2.89
C ALA A 398 -2.55 17.75 -2.07
N GLY A 399 -2.30 16.46 -1.83
CA GLY A 399 -1.14 16.03 -1.07
C GLY A 399 -0.01 15.49 -1.94
N GLY A 400 -0.05 15.71 -3.26
CA GLY A 400 1.03 15.38 -4.18
C GLY A 400 0.97 16.18 -5.48
N ALA A 401 2.11 16.32 -6.15
CA ALA A 401 2.22 17.05 -7.41
C ALA A 401 1.34 16.43 -8.51
N ALA A 402 1.20 15.11 -8.54
CA ALA A 402 0.36 14.41 -9.51
C ALA A 402 -1.15 14.66 -9.29
N GLU A 403 -1.60 14.67 -8.02
CA GLU A 403 -2.98 15.01 -7.67
C GLU A 403 -3.34 16.45 -8.08
N ALA A 404 -2.43 17.40 -7.79
CA ALA A 404 -2.61 18.79 -8.17
C ALA A 404 -2.57 19.00 -9.69
N ALA A 405 -1.66 18.32 -10.40
CA ALA A 405 -1.53 18.42 -11.85
C ALA A 405 -2.81 17.96 -12.56
N HIS A 406 -3.43 16.87 -12.09
CA HIS A 406 -4.68 16.37 -12.65
C HIS A 406 -5.82 17.41 -12.56
N ILE A 407 -6.00 18.05 -11.40
CA ILE A 407 -7.04 19.07 -11.22
C ILE A 407 -6.74 20.34 -12.01
N ARG A 408 -5.45 20.71 -12.14
CA ARG A 408 -5.03 21.86 -12.96
C ARG A 408 -5.38 21.67 -14.43
N GLN A 409 -5.24 20.47 -14.99
CA GLN A 409 -5.66 20.20 -16.37
C GLN A 409 -7.16 20.48 -16.59
N HIS A 410 -8.02 20.21 -15.61
CA HIS A 410 -9.45 20.56 -15.70
C HIS A 410 -9.69 22.07 -15.64
N LEU A 411 -8.93 22.80 -14.81
CA LEU A 411 -8.99 24.26 -14.76
C LEU A 411 -8.46 24.93 -16.04
N ASP A 412 -7.40 24.39 -16.64
CA ASP A 412 -6.81 24.92 -17.87
C ASP A 412 -7.77 24.74 -19.06
N ARG A 413 -8.50 23.61 -19.12
CA ARG A 413 -9.59 23.39 -20.09
C ARG A 413 -10.72 24.41 -19.92
N LEU A 414 -11.16 24.64 -18.67
CA LEU A 414 -12.15 25.66 -18.34
C LEU A 414 -11.73 27.08 -18.77
N GLN A 415 -10.45 27.43 -18.62
CA GLN A 415 -9.92 28.73 -19.04
C GLN A 415 -9.85 28.85 -20.56
N ALA A 416 -9.44 27.80 -21.26
CA ALA A 416 -9.36 27.77 -22.72
C ALA A 416 -10.76 27.89 -23.37
N ASP A 417 -11.77 27.23 -22.81
CA ASP A 417 -13.15 27.28 -23.32
C ASP A 417 -13.83 28.63 -23.00
N GLY A 418 -13.56 29.19 -21.81
CA GLY A 418 -13.99 30.55 -21.46
C GLY A 418 -13.37 31.63 -22.35
N GLN A 419 -12.11 31.48 -22.77
CA GLN A 419 -11.44 32.40 -23.70
C GLN A 419 -11.99 32.29 -25.12
N LYS A 420 -12.29 31.07 -25.60
CA LYS A 420 -12.95 30.86 -26.89
C LYS A 420 -14.35 31.46 -26.93
N ASN A 421 -15.16 31.30 -25.88
CA ASN A 421 -16.48 31.90 -25.79
C ASN A 421 -16.42 33.44 -25.74
N ARG A 422 -15.44 34.02 -25.03
CA ARG A 422 -15.24 35.48 -25.03
C ARG A 422 -14.82 36.03 -26.39
N ASN A 423 -13.95 35.32 -27.10
CA ASN A 423 -13.53 35.71 -28.45
C ASN A 423 -14.68 35.59 -29.47
N ALA A 424 -15.52 34.56 -29.35
CA ALA A 424 -16.70 34.37 -30.21
C ALA A 424 -17.79 35.43 -29.99
N VAL A 425 -17.92 35.94 -28.76
CA VAL A 425 -18.87 37.03 -28.41
C VAL A 425 -18.32 38.42 -28.79
N SER A 426 -17.00 38.56 -28.99
CA SER A 426 -16.40 39.82 -29.49
C SER A 426 -16.34 39.93 -31.01
N GLU A 427 -16.59 38.84 -31.74
CA GLU A 427 -16.57 38.78 -33.21
C GLU A 427 -17.97 38.71 -33.85
N GLY A 428 -19.04 38.62 -33.05
CA GLY A 428 -20.44 38.69 -33.48
C GLY A 428 -21.14 39.91 -32.91
#